data_AF-W7DPF3-F1
#
_entry.id   AF-W7DPF3-F1
#
_cell.length_a   1.000
_cell.length_b   1.000
_cell.length_c   1.000
_cell.angle_alpha   90.00
_cell.angle_beta   90.00
_cell.angle_gamma   90.00
#
_symmetry.space_group_name_H-M   'P 1'
#
loop_
_entity.id
_entity.type
_entity.pdbx_description
1 polymer ?
#
loop_
_entity_poly.entity_id
_entity_poly.type
_entity_poly.pdbx_seq_one_letter_code
_entity_poly.pdbx_strand_id
1 'polypeptide(L)' 'MKGLTELLKGVLEGMILQKISNGETYGYEITKYLNDLGFDEIVEGTVYTILLRVEKKGLVEVEKKKICSRPS' A
#
# COMPACT_ATOMS: atom_id res chain seq x y z
N MET A 1 -5.69 8.63 23.14
CA MET A 1 -5.31 7.31 22.58
C MET A 1 -4.35 7.54 21.41
N LYS A 2 -3.02 7.40 21.60
CA LYS A 2 -2.01 7.59 20.53
C LYS A 2 -1.36 6.27 20.06
N GLY A 3 -1.54 5.16 20.78
CA GLY A 3 -0.89 3.87 20.47
C GLY A 3 -1.64 2.97 19.49
N LEU A 4 -2.98 3.09 19.39
CA LEU A 4 -3.79 2.30 18.45
C LEU A 4 -3.38 2.55 16.99
N THR A 5 -3.04 3.79 16.65
CA THR A 5 -2.68 4.18 15.29
C THR A 5 -1.31 3.65 14.86
N GLU A 6 -0.39 3.38 15.79
CA GLU A 6 0.94 2.82 15.44
C GLU A 6 0.87 1.32 15.21
N LEU A 7 0.12 0.60 16.06
CA LEU A 7 -0.16 -0.82 15.84
C LEU A 7 -0.94 -1.04 14.54
N LEU A 8 -1.98 -0.22 14.28
CA LEU A 8 -2.77 -0.31 13.05
C LEU A 8 -1.89 -0.09 11.80
N LYS A 9 -0.96 0.87 11.84
CA LYS A 9 0.00 1.07 10.74
C LYS A 9 0.87 -0.15 10.52
N GLY A 10 1.32 -0.82 11.59
CA GLY A 10 2.09 -2.07 11.49
C GLY A 10 1.29 -3.21 10.86
N VAL A 11 0.02 -3.36 11.23
CA VAL A 11 -0.87 -4.37 10.64
C VAL A 11 -1.11 -4.08 9.16
N LEU A 12 -1.41 -2.83 8.80
CA LEU A 12 -1.59 -2.41 7.41
C LEU A 12 -0.32 -2.66 6.58
N GLU A 13 0.84 -2.33 7.13
CA GLU A 13 2.13 -2.60 6.51
C GLU A 13 2.31 -4.10 6.20
N GLY A 14 1.96 -4.96 7.16
CA GLY A 14 1.96 -6.42 6.97
C GLY A 14 0.95 -6.93 5.93
N MET A 15 -0.27 -6.38 5.92
CA MET A 15 -1.30 -6.74 4.93
C MET A 15 -0.89 -6.35 3.51
N ILE A 16 -0.27 -5.17 3.36
CA ILE A 16 0.25 -4.68 2.07
C ILE A 16 1.38 -5.60 1.60
N LEU A 17 2.33 -5.92 2.48
CA LEU A 17 3.41 -6.85 2.19
C LEU A 17 2.90 -8.22 1.74
N GLN A 18 1.91 -8.77 2.44
CA GLN A 18 1.28 -10.04 2.08
C GLN A 18 0.62 -9.96 0.70
N LYS A 19 -0.05 -8.86 0.38
CA LYS A 19 -0.69 -8.65 -0.93
C LYS A 19 0.35 -8.58 -2.06
N ILE A 20 1.44 -7.83 -1.85
CA ILE A 20 2.55 -7.72 -2.82
C ILE A 20 3.27 -9.07 -2.98
N SER A 21 3.37 -9.85 -1.89
CA SER A 21 3.95 -11.19 -1.96
C SER A 21 3.14 -12.15 -2.84
N ASN A 22 1.85 -11.89 -3.07
CA ASN A 22 1.00 -12.70 -3.94
C ASN A 22 1.11 -12.31 -5.42
N GLY A 23 1.82 -11.24 -5.77
CA GLY A 23 2.05 -10.82 -7.16
C GLY A 23 2.19 -9.31 -7.33
N GLU A 24 2.49 -8.88 -8.55
CA GLU A 24 2.49 -7.47 -8.91
C GLU A 24 1.12 -6.84 -8.61
N THR A 25 1.12 -5.71 -7.92
CA THR A 25 -0.10 -5.04 -7.45
C THR A 25 0.11 -3.53 -7.51
N TYR A 26 -0.96 -2.81 -7.82
CA TYR A 26 -0.94 -1.36 -7.89
C TYR A 26 -1.43 -0.69 -6.59
N GLY A 27 -0.99 0.53 -6.33
CA GLY A 27 -1.39 1.31 -5.14
C GLY A 27 -2.91 1.45 -4.98
N TYR A 28 -3.63 1.63 -6.09
CA TYR A 28 -5.10 1.70 -6.06
C TYR A 28 -5.74 0.34 -5.70
N GLU A 29 -5.17 -0.78 -6.13
CA GLU A 29 -5.67 -2.13 -5.79
C GLU A 29 -5.47 -2.44 -4.32
N ILE A 30 -4.34 -2.00 -3.76
CA ILE A 30 -4.06 -2.10 -2.32
C ILE A 30 -5.11 -1.31 -1.55
N THR A 31 -5.36 -0.07 -1.96
CA THR A 31 -6.34 0.80 -1.30
C THR A 31 -7.74 0.19 -1.36
N LYS A 32 -8.13 -0.34 -2.53
CA LYS A 32 -9.41 -1.04 -2.71
C LYS A 32 -9.52 -2.29 -1.85
N TYR A 33 -8.45 -3.10 -1.78
CA TYR A 33 -8.39 -4.28 -0.92
C TYR A 33 -8.55 -3.94 0.56
N LEU A 34 -7.95 -2.85 1.03
CA LEU A 34 -8.10 -2.39 2.41
C LEU A 34 -9.52 -1.89 2.68
N ASN A 35 -10.13 -1.15 1.76
CA ASN A 35 -11.52 -0.74 1.88
C ASN A 35 -12.47 -1.94 1.91
N ASP A 36 -12.23 -2.97 1.09
CA ASP A 36 -13.04 -4.20 1.06
C ASP A 36 -12.98 -4.98 2.39
N LEU A 37 -11.87 -4.85 3.13
CA LEU A 37 -11.69 -5.39 4.48
C LEU A 37 -12.36 -4.55 5.59
N GLY A 38 -12.99 -3.42 5.25
CA GLY A 38 -13.65 -2.51 6.18
C GLY A 38 -12.77 -1.35 6.67
N PHE A 39 -11.65 -1.08 6.00
CA PHE A 39 -10.79 0.09 6.29
C PHE A 39 -11.11 1.29 5.39
N ASP A 40 -12.37 1.71 5.30
CA ASP A 40 -12.84 2.83 4.46
C ASP A 40 -12.17 4.19 4.74
N GLU A 41 -11.52 4.36 5.90
CA GLU A 41 -10.76 5.56 6.25
C GLU A 41 -9.37 5.61 5.57
N ILE A 42 -8.95 4.53 4.91
CA ILE A 42 -7.65 4.43 4.25
C ILE A 42 -7.75 5.00 2.83
N VAL A 43 -7.25 6.22 2.67
CA VAL A 43 -7.05 6.84 1.36
C VAL A 43 -5.72 6.43 0.73
N GLU A 44 -5.61 6.59 -0.60
CA GLU A 44 -4.37 6.32 -1.36
C GLU A 44 -3.14 6.98 -0.74
N GLY A 45 -3.28 8.20 -0.21
CA GLY A 45 -2.19 8.91 0.46
C GLY A 45 -1.59 8.14 1.63
N THR A 46 -2.42 7.44 2.40
CA THR A 46 -1.97 6.61 3.52
C THR A 46 -1.21 5.38 3.01
N VAL A 47 -1.74 4.72 1.98
CA VAL A 47 -1.08 3.57 1.33
C VAL A 47 0.27 3.96 0.76
N TYR A 48 0.36 5.10 0.07
CA TYR A 48 1.62 5.65 -0.42
C TYR A 48 2.62 5.90 0.71
N THR A 49 2.16 6.44 1.84
CA THR A 49 3.03 6.70 2.99
C THR A 49 3.59 5.41 3.58
N ILE A 50 2.79 4.34 3.62
CA ILE A 50 3.22 3.02 4.10
C ILE A 50 4.19 2.39 3.10
N LEU A 51 3.85 2.38 1.80
CA LEU A 51 4.74 1.90 0.74
C LEU A 51 6.12 2.56 0.80
N LEU A 52 6.17 3.88 0.95
CA LEU A 52 7.44 4.62 1.06
C LEU A 52 8.27 4.22 2.28
N ARG A 53 7.61 3.83 3.39
CA ARG A 53 8.30 3.33 4.60
C ARG A 53 8.87 1.94 4.38
N VAL A 54 8.10 1.05 3.74
CA VAL A 54 8.50 -0.34 3.45
C VAL A 54 9.63 -0.36 2.41
N GLU A 55 9.55 0.49 1.40
CA GLU A 55 10.61 0.74 0.41
C GLU A 55 11.89 1.25 1.09
N LYS A 56 11.79 2.24 1.98
CA LYS A 56 12.93 2.72 2.77
C LYS A 56 13.55 1.65 3.68
N LYS A 57 12.77 0.65 4.10
CA LYS A 57 13.26 -0.50 4.86
C LYS A 57 13.89 -1.58 3.96
N GLY A 58 13.83 -1.43 2.64
CA GLY A 58 14.33 -2.41 1.68
C GLY A 58 13.52 -3.70 1.61
N LEU A 59 12.26 -3.67 2.06
CA LEU A 59 11.39 -4.86 2.12
C LEU A 59 10.62 -5.08 0.81
N VAL A 60 10.41 -4.02 0.01
CA VAL A 60 9.74 -4.08 -1.29
C VAL A 60 10.36 -3.11 -2.28
N GLU A 61 10.27 -3.42 -3.56
CA GLU A 61 10.65 -2.53 -4.65
C GLU A 61 9.38 -1.91 -5.24
N VAL A 62 9.27 -0.57 -5.16
CA VAL A 62 8.09 0.16 -5.65
C VAL A 62 8.40 0.77 -7.00
N GLU A 63 7.96 0.13 -8.07
CA GLU A 63 8.12 0.69 -9.42
C GLU A 63 6.96 1.63 -9.77
N LYS A 64 7.24 2.93 -9.93
CA LYS A 64 6.27 3.87 -10.52
C LYS A 64 6.21 3.66 -12.01
N LYS A 65 5.40 2.69 -12.43
CA LYS A 65 5.10 2.47 -13.85
C LYS A 65 4.25 3.63 -14.38
N LYS A 66 4.89 4.60 -15.03
CA LYS A 66 4.16 5.54 -15.90
C LYS A 66 3.58 4.72 -17.03
N ILE A 67 2.27 4.54 -17.05
CA ILE A 67 1.57 4.13 -18.27
C ILE A 67 1.80 5.24 -19.29
N CYS A 68 2.80 5.03 -20.13
CA CYS A 68 2.98 5.76 -21.37
C CYS A 68 2.00 5.13 -22.35
N SER A 69 0.75 5.59 -22.32
CA SER A 69 -0.16 5.36 -23.44
C SER A 69 0.39 6.15 -24.62
N ARG A 70 1.31 5.54 -25.38
CA ARG A 70 1.69 6.01 -26.69
C ARG A 70 0.46 5.76 -27.58
N PRO A 71 -0.24 6.78 -28.09
CA PRO A 71 -1.24 6.54 -29.11
C PRO A 71 -0.47 6.13 -30.37
N SER A 72 -0.71 4.91 -30.82
CA SER A 72 -0.31 4.42 -32.14
C SER A 72 -1.09 5.15 -33.24
#